data_AF-A0A3D4E6U4-F1
#
_entry.id   AF-A0A3D4E6U4-F1
#
_cell.length_a   1.000
_cell.length_b   1.000
_cell.length_c   1.000
_cell.angle_alpha   90.00
_cell.angle_beta   90.00
_cell.angle_gamma   90.00
#
_symmetry.space_group_name_H-M   'P 1'
#
loop_
_entity.id
_entity.type
_entity.pdbx_description
1 polymer ?
#
loop_
_entity_poly.entity_id
_entity_poly.type
_entity_poly.pdbx_seq_one_letter_code
_entity_poly.pdbx_strand_id
1 'polypeptide(L)' 'MPETTYLKDYAPYPYTLKSIDLLFQIYDGHTHVASTLAITQTDEAPLYLYGEDLEILSLKIDGKDHSDF' A
#
# COMPACT_ATOMS: atom_id res chain seq x y z
N MET A 1 -9.14 17.51 4.88
CA MET A 1 -9.88 17.14 6.10
C MET A 1 -10.48 15.77 5.87
N PRO A 2 -10.51 14.85 6.86
CA PRO A 2 -11.13 13.55 6.67
C PRO A 2 -12.61 13.73 6.33
N GLU A 3 -13.08 13.02 5.30
CA GLU A 3 -14.49 12.99 4.93
C GLU A 3 -15.25 12.02 5.84
N THR A 4 -16.51 12.34 6.14
CA THR A 4 -17.38 11.46 6.93
C THR A 4 -17.63 10.16 6.17
N THR A 5 -17.13 9.05 6.70
CA THR A 5 -17.40 7.71 6.15
C THR A 5 -18.74 7.18 6.66
N TYR A 6 -19.61 6.71 5.77
CA TYR A 6 -20.92 6.15 6.11
C TYR A 6 -20.96 4.64 5.91
N LEU A 7 -21.57 3.91 6.85
CA LEU A 7 -21.72 2.44 6.76
C LEU A 7 -22.48 1.99 5.50
N LYS A 8 -23.48 2.78 5.05
CA LYS A 8 -24.29 2.48 3.85
C LYS A 8 -23.50 2.51 2.54
N ASP A 9 -22.33 3.15 2.54
CA ASP A 9 -21.48 3.32 1.37
C ASP A 9 -20.32 2.31 1.37
N TYR A 10 -20.34 1.32 2.27
CA TYR A 10 -19.35 0.24 2.32
C TYR A 10 -19.39 -0.62 1.05
N ALA A 11 -18.25 -0.73 0.39
CA ALA A 11 -18.00 -1.67 -0.69
C ALA A 11 -16.76 -2.51 -0.37
N PRO A 12 -16.71 -3.79 -0.77
CA PRO A 12 -15.48 -4.57 -0.72
C PRO A 12 -14.36 -3.89 -1.50
N TYR A 13 -13.12 -4.01 -1.02
CA TYR A 13 -11.96 -3.50 -1.73
C TYR A 13 -11.72 -4.30 -3.02
N PRO A 14 -11.35 -3.67 -4.16
CA PRO A 14 -11.22 -4.36 -5.46
C PRO A 14 -9.94 -5.21 -5.61
N TYR A 15 -9.27 -5.52 -4.49
CA TYR A 15 -8.10 -6.39 -4.42
C TYR A 15 -8.20 -7.29 -3.20
N THR A 16 -7.63 -8.49 -3.33
CA THR A 16 -7.41 -9.41 -2.21
C THR A 16 -5.93 -9.44 -1.85
N LEU A 17 -5.62 -9.44 -0.55
CA LEU A 17 -4.26 -9.57 -0.03
C LEU A 17 -4.03 -11.02 0.40
N LYS A 18 -3.11 -11.72 -0.28
CA LYS A 18 -2.74 -13.10 0.03
C LYS A 18 -1.70 -13.17 1.14
N SER A 19 -0.68 -12.32 1.08
CA SER A 19 0.38 -12.23 2.08
C SER A 19 1.03 -10.85 2.04
N ILE A 20 1.68 -10.50 3.15
CA ILE A 20 2.50 -9.31 3.27
C ILE A 20 3.80 -9.69 3.98
N ASP A 21 4.92 -9.32 3.36
CA ASP A 21 6.25 -9.46 3.94
C ASP A 21 6.76 -8.08 4.33
N LEU A 22 7.04 -7.89 5.62
CA LEU A 22 7.54 -6.63 6.16
C LEU A 22 8.96 -6.81 6.69
N LEU A 23 9.87 -5.96 6.22
CA LEU A 23 11.22 -5.85 6.75
C LEU A 23 11.38 -4.47 7.39
N PHE A 24 11.67 -4.47 8.69
CA PHE A 24 11.96 -3.26 9.45
C PHE A 24 13.46 -3.18 9.73
N GLN A 25 14.09 -2.12 9.23
CA GLN A 25 15.47 -1.77 9.55
C GLN A 25 15.45 -0.52 10.42
N ILE A 26 15.70 -0.71 11.71
CA ILE A 26 15.56 0.34 12.74
C ILE A 26 16.91 1.02 12.92
N TYR A 27 16.90 2.34 12.82
CA TYR A 27 18.05 3.21 13.02
C TYR A 27 17.71 4.26 14.07
N ASP A 28 18.73 4.98 14.56
CA ASP A 28 18.49 6.14 15.41
C ASP A 28 17.80 7.24 14.57
N GLY A 29 16.59 7.63 15.00
CA GLY A 29 15.81 8.73 14.40
C GLY A 29 14.93 8.37 13.21
N HIS A 30 15.04 7.16 12.64
CA HIS A 30 14.17 6.72 11.53
C HIS A 30 14.11 5.19 11.42
N THR A 31 13.16 4.66 10.66
CA THR A 31 13.08 3.23 10.35
C THR A 31 12.80 3.07 8.86
N HIS A 32 13.65 2.31 8.18
CA HIS A 32 13.40 1.90 6.82
C HIS A 32 12.44 0.70 6.83
N VAL A 33 11.34 0.81 6.12
CA VAL A 33 10.34 -0.24 5.99
C VAL A 33 10.27 -0.67 4.53
N ALA A 34 10.57 -1.94 4.27
CA ALA A 34 10.24 -2.56 2.98
C ALA A 34 9.00 -3.43 3.16
N SER A 35 7.99 -3.21 2.30
CA SER A 35 6.74 -3.95 2.27
C SER A 35 6.57 -4.61 0.91
N THR A 36 6.42 -5.93 0.89
CA THR A 36 6.10 -6.69 -0.33
C THR A 36 4.71 -7.30 -0.17
N LEU A 37 3.77 -6.86 -1.00
CA LEU A 37 2.38 -7.30 -0.95
C LEU A 37 2.10 -8.29 -2.08
N ALA A 38 1.63 -9.49 -1.75
CA ALA A 38 1.08 -10.42 -2.73
C ALA A 38 -0.43 -10.16 -2.86
N ILE A 39 -0.82 -9.38 -3.85
CA ILE A 39 -2.21 -8.99 -4.10
C ILE A 39 -2.76 -9.59 -5.39
N THR A 40 -4.07 -9.72 -5.48
CA THR A 40 -4.78 -10.11 -6.71
C THR A 40 -5.97 -9.20 -6.91
N GLN A 41 -6.06 -8.61 -8.10
CA GLN A 41 -7.19 -7.78 -8.50
C GLN A 41 -8.46 -8.62 -8.59
N THR A 42 -9.55 -8.17 -7.99
CA THR A 42 -10.87 -8.83 -8.04
C THR A 42 -11.90 -8.03 -8.82
N ASP A 43 -11.66 -6.74 -9.05
CA ASP A 43 -12.52 -5.87 -9.84
C ASP A 43 -11.67 -4.82 -10.60
N GLU A 44 -12.19 -4.28 -11.69
CA GLU A 44 -11.48 -3.33 -12.56
C GLU A 44 -11.41 -1.92 -11.92
N ALA A 45 -10.41 -1.69 -11.08
CA ALA A 45 -10.17 -0.44 -10.38
C ALA A 45 -8.68 -0.21 -10.13
N PRO A 46 -8.20 1.04 -9.98
CA PRO A 46 -6.82 1.31 -9.61
C PRO A 46 -6.50 0.80 -8.20
N LEU A 47 -5.25 0.35 -7.99
CA LEU A 47 -4.76 0.03 -6.67
C LEU A 47 -4.49 1.32 -5.89
N TYR A 48 -5.24 1.55 -4.82
CA TYR A 48 -5.07 2.72 -3.96
C TYR A 48 -4.58 2.30 -2.57
N LEU A 49 -3.32 2.63 -2.25
CA LEU A 49 -2.70 2.33 -0.96
C LEU A 49 -2.71 3.59 -0.09
N TYR A 50 -3.25 3.48 1.12
CA TYR A 50 -3.21 4.55 2.11
C TYR A 50 -1.83 4.58 2.77
N GLY A 51 -1.25 5.78 2.88
CA GLY A 51 -0.02 6.05 3.61
C GLY A 51 -0.05 7.45 4.20
N GLU A 52 0.43 7.60 5.43
CA GLU A 52 0.47 8.87 6.17
C GLU A 52 1.89 9.07 6.72
N ASP A 53 2.44 10.28 6.51
CA ASP A 53 3.79 10.67 6.95
C ASP A 53 4.91 9.69 6.54
N LEU A 54 4.85 9.18 5.32
CA LEU A 54 5.85 8.27 4.74
C LEU A 54 6.73 8.99 3.70
N GLU A 55 8.02 8.72 3.73
CA GLU A 55 8.94 9.01 2.62
C GLU A 55 9.01 7.78 1.69
N ILE A 56 8.46 7.89 0.48
CA ILE A 56 8.48 6.77 -0.49
C ILE A 56 9.85 6.76 -1.19
N LEU A 57 10.64 5.72 -0.91
CA LEU A 57 11.99 5.56 -1.47
C LEU A 57 12.00 4.86 -2.82
N SER A 58 11.10 3.88 -3.02
CA SER A 58 11.00 3.13 -4.27
C SER A 58 9.67 2.41 -4.37
N LEU A 59 9.17 2.22 -5.58
CA LEU A 59 8.04 1.36 -5.89
C LEU A 59 8.46 0.32 -6.95
N LYS A 60 8.12 -0.94 -6.70
CA LYS A 60 8.29 -2.01 -7.67
C LYS A 60 6.99 -2.78 -7.85
N ILE A 61 6.66 -3.12 -9.09
CA ILE A 61 5.55 -4.03 -9.42
C ILE A 61 6.17 -5.22 -10.13
N ASP A 62 5.99 -6.42 -9.57
CA ASP A 62 6.56 -7.66 -10.08
C ASP A 62 8.07 -7.57 -10.39
N GLY A 63 8.81 -6.88 -9.50
CA GLY A 63 10.26 -6.68 -9.60
C GLY A 63 10.70 -5.58 -10.56
N LYS A 64 9.79 -4.95 -11.31
CA LYS A 64 10.07 -3.81 -12.19
C LYS A 64 9.98 -2.51 -11.43
N ASP A 65 10.98 -1.63 -11.58
CA ASP A 65 10.96 -0.29 -11.00
C ASP A 65 9.91 0.60 -11.67
N HIS A 66 9.17 1.35 -10.87
CA HIS A 66 8.26 2.39 -11.28
C HIS A 66 8.68 3.71 -10.64
N SER A 67 8.96 4.73 -11.44
CA SER A 67 9.37 6.08 -10.97
C SER A 67 8.22 7.06 -10.79
N ASP A 68 7.00 6.66 -11.17
CA ASP A 68 5.88 7.57 -11.39
C ASP A 68 4.86 7.46 -10.25
N PHE A 69 5.30 7.70 -9.02
CA PHE A 69 4.49 7.67 -7.79
C PHE A 69 4.58 8.98 -7.00
#